data_AF-A0A2W1DKL3-F1
#
_entry.id   AF-A0A2W1DKL3-F1
#
_cell.length_a   1.000
_cell.length_b   1.000
_cell.length_c   1.000
_cell.angle_alpha   90.00
_cell.angle_beta   90.00
_cell.angle_gamma   90.00
#
_symmetry.space_group_name_H-M   'P 1'
#
loop_
_entity.id
_entity.type
_entity.pdbx_description
1 polymer ?
#
loop_
_entity_poly.entity_id
_entity_poly.type
_entity_poly.pdbx_seq_one_letter_code
_entity_poly.pdbx_strand_id
1 'polypeptide(L)'
;MSYSRSEESTSSGQSDSDVDNGDLKNNILLMLAESEAARAREQVQKLQHVQGRLTVEGGSLRARLDNAEARAQGATDSRDLIKKLKAMFAAERNEKEQAIKDKAQLSEALAAQLSAGAEAAKKSSEATAHLETTIENQRRQIENAEHKLTIVKGDRDWYRAEHGQMLEARNIQHTDRAPEINHLNNKITRLTQDVQNIKEDSRNKVQVLKRYIAVQVVNLDLFHNHIYTCRHHDVSNTYYDRIVTRVKKPHVAANEIFRDWKGDDVFMTEYSATRQALLDHHRAHEQAGKTRGEYSSCVKDILVHGDQHRGVSFDYTLD
;
A
#
# COMPACT_ATOMS: atom_id res chain seq x y z
N MET A 1 -47.19 127.74 -48.66
CA MET A 1 -46.89 129.02 -49.34
C MET A 1 -46.13 128.66 -50.61
N SER A 2 -46.58 128.94 -51.82
CA SER A 2 -47.39 130.07 -52.32
C SER A 2 -48.47 129.55 -53.29
N TYR A 3 -49.75 129.87 -53.11
CA TYR A 3 -50.46 131.07 -53.63
C TYR A 3 -50.16 131.40 -55.10
N SER A 4 -51.11 130.99 -55.95
CA SER A 4 -51.60 131.68 -57.15
C SER A 4 -51.97 133.14 -56.79
N ARG A 5 -52.10 134.14 -57.67
CA ARG A 5 -52.34 134.24 -59.12
C ARG A 5 -52.32 135.76 -59.46
N SER A 6 -51.93 136.11 -60.70
CA SER A 6 -52.51 137.14 -61.61
C SER A 6 -52.78 138.57 -61.06
N GLU A 7 -52.18 139.65 -61.58
CA GLU A 7 -52.35 140.35 -62.88
C GLU A 7 -52.92 141.76 -62.61
N GLU A 8 -52.40 142.76 -63.35
CA GLU A 8 -53.08 143.91 -64.00
C GLU A 8 -54.06 144.82 -63.19
N SER A 9 -54.31 146.09 -63.48
CA SER A 9 -53.79 147.13 -64.37
C SER A 9 -54.54 148.45 -64.04
N THR A 10 -53.87 149.59 -64.26
CA THR A 10 -54.33 150.89 -64.82
C THR A 10 -55.47 151.77 -64.24
N SER A 11 -55.20 153.09 -64.34
CA SER A 11 -56.08 154.22 -64.78
C SER A 11 -56.77 155.08 -63.70
N SER A 12 -56.31 156.33 -63.49
CA SER A 12 -56.82 157.64 -64.01
C SER A 12 -57.96 158.27 -63.19
N GLY A 13 -57.75 159.39 -62.50
CA GLY A 13 -58.15 160.73 -62.95
C GLY A 13 -58.89 161.43 -61.77
N GLN A 14 -58.36 162.53 -61.22
CA GLN A 14 -58.62 163.95 -61.51
C GLN A 14 -59.71 164.63 -60.64
N SER A 15 -59.27 165.75 -60.04
CA SER A 15 -59.94 167.00 -59.62
C SER A 15 -60.92 167.11 -58.43
N ASP A 16 -60.50 167.99 -57.51
CA ASP A 16 -61.17 169.17 -56.97
C ASP A 16 -62.03 169.18 -55.69
N SER A 17 -61.69 170.22 -54.92
CA SER A 17 -62.49 171.06 -54.01
C SER A 17 -62.61 170.72 -52.51
N ASP A 18 -61.87 171.53 -51.75
CA ASP A 18 -62.28 172.34 -50.59
C ASP A 18 -62.79 171.71 -49.27
N VAL A 19 -61.85 171.71 -48.31
CA VAL A 19 -61.91 172.22 -46.92
C VAL A 19 -63.25 172.16 -46.16
N ASP A 20 -63.31 171.34 -45.09
CA ASP A 20 -63.81 171.80 -43.79
C ASP A 20 -63.23 170.98 -42.61
N ASN A 21 -62.98 171.65 -41.49
CA ASN A 21 -61.99 171.32 -40.46
C ASN A 21 -62.62 170.72 -39.19
N GLY A 22 -62.86 169.39 -39.19
CA GLY A 22 -63.43 168.66 -38.03
C GLY A 22 -62.88 167.26 -37.73
N ASP A 23 -62.00 166.70 -38.58
CA ASP A 23 -61.79 165.24 -38.68
C ASP A 23 -60.39 164.73 -38.23
N LEU A 24 -59.74 165.41 -37.28
CA LEU A 24 -58.41 165.02 -36.80
C LEU A 24 -58.42 163.83 -35.81
N LYS A 25 -59.59 163.44 -35.27
CA LYS A 25 -59.68 162.43 -34.20
C LYS A 25 -59.87 161.00 -34.71
N ASN A 26 -60.46 160.80 -35.89
CA ASN A 26 -60.73 159.47 -36.43
C ASN A 26 -59.51 158.82 -37.11
N ASN A 27 -58.59 159.62 -37.67
CA ASN A 27 -57.38 159.09 -38.32
C ASN A 27 -56.33 158.51 -37.35
N ILE A 28 -56.31 158.93 -36.09
CA ILE A 28 -55.35 158.42 -35.08
C ILE A 28 -55.77 157.05 -34.55
N LEU A 29 -57.08 156.78 -34.44
CA LEU A 29 -57.60 155.51 -33.93
C LEU A 29 -57.41 154.34 -34.90
N LEU A 30 -57.46 154.60 -36.22
CA LEU A 30 -57.29 153.55 -37.24
C LEU A 30 -55.84 153.04 -37.32
N MET A 31 -54.85 153.93 -37.21
CA MET A 31 -53.43 153.54 -37.21
C MET A 31 -53.02 152.72 -35.98
N LEU A 32 -53.62 152.96 -34.81
CA LEU A 32 -53.35 152.17 -33.60
C LEU A 32 -53.87 150.74 -33.73
N ALA A 33 -55.06 150.54 -34.30
CA ALA A 33 -55.64 149.21 -34.52
C ALA A 33 -54.84 148.37 -35.54
N GLU A 34 -54.33 148.98 -36.62
CA GLU A 34 -53.48 148.29 -37.60
C GLU A 34 -52.09 147.95 -37.04
N SER A 35 -51.53 148.80 -36.16
CA SER A 35 -50.27 148.53 -35.45
C SER A 35 -50.38 147.35 -34.48
N GLU A 36 -51.52 147.19 -33.81
CA GLU A 36 -51.77 146.09 -32.86
C GLU A 36 -52.06 144.77 -33.59
N ALA A 37 -52.81 144.80 -34.70
CA ALA A 37 -53.07 143.61 -35.52
C ALA A 37 -51.80 143.04 -36.18
N ALA A 38 -50.87 143.91 -36.60
CA ALA A 38 -49.57 143.49 -37.13
C ALA A 38 -48.70 142.82 -36.05
N ARG A 39 -48.67 143.37 -34.83
CA ARG A 39 -47.95 142.77 -33.69
C ARG A 39 -48.53 141.42 -33.26
N ALA A 40 -49.85 141.26 -33.29
CA ALA A 40 -50.50 139.99 -32.97
C ALA A 40 -50.15 138.88 -33.99
N ARG A 41 -50.11 139.20 -35.29
CA ARG A 41 -49.71 138.23 -36.33
C ARG A 41 -48.25 137.82 -36.21
N GLU A 42 -47.37 138.75 -35.86
CA GLU A 42 -45.95 138.46 -35.61
C GLU A 42 -45.75 137.53 -34.40
N GLN A 43 -46.53 137.73 -33.32
CA GLN A 43 -46.50 136.85 -32.16
C GLN A 43 -47.03 135.43 -32.47
N VAL A 44 -48.09 135.31 -33.28
CA VAL A 44 -48.61 134.00 -33.71
C VAL A 44 -47.59 133.26 -34.59
N GLN A 45 -46.92 133.95 -35.52
CA GLN A 45 -45.84 133.34 -36.30
C GLN A 45 -44.66 132.92 -35.43
N LYS A 46 -44.27 133.73 -34.44
CA LYS A 46 -43.23 133.35 -33.46
C LYS A 46 -43.63 132.11 -32.67
N LEU A 47 -44.88 132.03 -32.21
CA LEU A 47 -45.39 130.87 -31.48
C LEU A 47 -45.49 129.62 -32.35
N GLN A 48 -45.91 129.73 -33.61
CA GLN A 48 -45.93 128.62 -34.57
C GLN A 48 -44.51 128.13 -34.87
N HIS A 49 -43.55 129.05 -34.98
CA HIS A 49 -42.14 128.70 -35.18
C HIS A 49 -41.55 128.00 -33.94
N VAL A 50 -41.89 128.45 -32.74
CA VAL A 50 -41.48 127.81 -31.47
C VAL A 50 -42.14 126.44 -31.32
N GLN A 51 -43.43 126.32 -31.65
CA GLN A 51 -44.16 125.04 -31.62
C GLN A 51 -43.56 124.06 -32.62
N GLY A 52 -43.24 124.49 -33.84
CA GLY A 52 -42.53 123.67 -34.83
C GLY A 52 -41.18 123.19 -34.30
N ARG A 53 -40.41 124.07 -33.65
CA ARG A 53 -39.10 123.73 -33.06
C ARG A 53 -39.23 122.71 -31.92
N LEU A 54 -40.18 122.91 -31.01
CA LEU A 54 -40.45 121.99 -29.90
C LEU A 54 -40.96 120.63 -30.36
N THR A 55 -41.71 120.58 -31.47
CA THR A 55 -42.19 119.31 -32.03
C THR A 55 -41.03 118.49 -32.61
N VAL A 56 -40.08 119.16 -33.27
CA VAL A 56 -38.85 118.53 -33.79
C VAL A 56 -37.92 118.10 -32.65
N GLU A 57 -37.72 118.94 -31.62
CA GLU A 57 -36.93 118.57 -30.44
C GLU A 57 -37.57 117.43 -29.65
N GLY A 58 -38.90 117.44 -29.48
CA GLY A 58 -39.65 116.37 -28.84
C GLY A 58 -39.55 115.04 -29.61
N GLY A 59 -39.64 115.09 -30.94
CA GLY A 59 -39.40 113.92 -31.80
C GLY A 59 -37.96 113.39 -31.71
N SER A 60 -36.97 114.30 -31.66
CA SER A 60 -35.56 113.94 -31.53
C SER A 60 -35.25 113.29 -30.17
N LEU A 61 -35.80 113.82 -29.08
CA LEU A 61 -35.61 113.26 -27.75
C LEU A 61 -36.28 111.89 -27.60
N ARG A 62 -37.47 111.70 -28.18
CA ARG A 62 -38.15 110.40 -28.18
C ARG A 62 -37.36 109.35 -28.94
N ALA A 63 -36.85 109.68 -30.13
CA ALA A 63 -35.98 108.78 -30.89
C ALA A 63 -34.67 108.46 -30.13
N ARG A 64 -34.12 109.39 -29.35
CA ARG A 64 -32.94 109.13 -28.50
C ARG A 64 -33.26 108.25 -27.30
N LEU A 65 -34.44 108.39 -26.71
CA LEU A 65 -34.92 107.55 -25.61
C LEU A 65 -35.12 106.11 -26.11
N ASP A 66 -35.84 105.92 -27.22
CA ASP A 66 -36.09 104.60 -27.82
C ASP A 66 -34.75 103.91 -28.18
N ASN A 67 -33.77 104.68 -28.69
CA ASN A 67 -32.44 104.17 -29.00
C ASN A 67 -31.61 103.85 -27.73
N ALA A 68 -31.80 104.58 -26.64
CA ALA A 68 -31.16 104.29 -25.34
C ALA A 68 -31.78 103.06 -24.67
N GLU A 69 -33.11 102.90 -24.72
CA GLU A 69 -33.82 101.72 -24.20
C GLU A 69 -33.46 100.46 -24.99
N ALA A 70 -33.39 100.54 -26.33
CA ALA A 70 -32.95 99.40 -27.16
C ALA A 70 -31.50 98.96 -26.84
N ARG A 71 -30.60 99.90 -26.55
CA ARG A 71 -29.21 99.58 -26.14
C ARG A 71 -29.14 99.01 -24.73
N ALA A 72 -29.95 99.51 -23.79
CA ALA A 72 -30.03 98.97 -22.45
C ALA A 72 -30.57 97.53 -22.47
N GLN A 73 -31.60 97.26 -23.28
CA GLN A 73 -32.16 95.92 -23.49
C GLN A 73 -31.12 94.96 -24.10
N GLY A 74 -30.40 95.39 -25.14
CA GLY A 74 -29.31 94.60 -25.73
C GLY A 74 -28.15 94.33 -24.76
N ALA A 75 -27.89 95.23 -23.81
CA ALA A 75 -26.89 95.01 -22.76
C ALA A 75 -27.36 94.01 -21.69
N THR A 76 -28.64 94.01 -21.32
CA THR A 76 -29.23 92.96 -20.46
C THR A 76 -29.23 91.59 -21.13
N ASP A 77 -29.63 91.50 -22.40
CA ASP A 77 -29.62 90.25 -23.16
C ASP A 77 -28.19 89.67 -23.28
N SER A 78 -27.19 90.55 -23.50
CA SER A 78 -25.77 90.17 -23.52
C SER A 78 -25.29 89.68 -22.15
N ARG A 79 -25.75 90.29 -21.05
CA ARG A 79 -25.38 89.89 -19.69
C ARG A 79 -25.96 88.51 -19.33
N ASP A 80 -27.19 88.23 -19.74
CA ASP A 80 -27.84 86.94 -19.53
C ASP A 80 -27.19 85.84 -20.37
N LEU A 81 -26.80 86.15 -21.62
CA LEU A 81 -26.02 85.22 -22.45
C LEU A 81 -24.66 84.91 -21.82
N ILE A 82 -23.94 85.91 -21.30
CA ILE A 82 -22.65 85.71 -20.60
C ILE A 82 -22.84 84.84 -19.35
N LYS A 83 -23.93 85.06 -18.59
CA LYS A 83 -24.25 84.24 -17.41
C LYS A 83 -24.53 82.78 -17.81
N LYS A 84 -25.26 82.57 -18.90
CA LYS A 84 -25.56 81.22 -19.44
C LYS A 84 -24.29 80.52 -19.94
N LEU A 85 -23.42 81.22 -20.68
CA LEU A 85 -22.13 80.68 -21.14
C LEU A 85 -21.20 80.33 -19.96
N LYS A 86 -21.13 81.16 -18.92
CA LYS A 86 -20.37 80.84 -17.70
C LYS A 86 -20.90 79.59 -16.99
N ALA A 87 -22.22 79.43 -16.90
CA ALA A 87 -22.83 78.24 -16.33
C ALA A 87 -22.53 76.99 -17.18
N MET A 88 -22.59 77.08 -18.51
CA MET A 88 -22.22 75.99 -19.41
C MET A 88 -20.74 75.61 -19.30
N PHE A 89 -19.83 76.59 -19.27
CA PHE A 89 -18.40 76.30 -19.08
C PHE A 89 -18.10 75.69 -17.72
N ALA A 90 -18.79 76.11 -16.66
CA ALA A 90 -18.66 75.49 -15.35
C ALA A 90 -19.16 74.04 -15.35
N ALA A 91 -20.30 73.77 -16.01
CA ALA A 91 -20.82 72.42 -16.17
C ALA A 91 -19.88 71.52 -16.99
N GLU A 92 -19.40 72.00 -18.14
CA GLU A 92 -18.45 71.26 -18.99
C GLU A 92 -17.11 71.01 -18.28
N ARG A 93 -16.64 71.97 -17.48
CA ARG A 93 -15.43 71.80 -16.66
C ARG A 93 -15.63 70.72 -15.60
N ASN A 94 -16.77 70.73 -14.91
CA ASN A 94 -17.09 69.71 -13.91
C ASN A 94 -17.22 68.32 -14.55
N GLU A 95 -17.86 68.21 -15.71
CA GLU A 95 -17.96 66.96 -16.47
C GLU A 95 -16.59 66.45 -16.91
N LYS A 96 -15.73 67.32 -17.45
CA LYS A 96 -14.36 66.95 -17.83
C LYS A 96 -13.52 66.54 -16.62
N GLU A 97 -13.64 67.25 -15.50
CA GLU A 97 -12.90 66.92 -14.28
C GLU A 97 -13.37 65.59 -13.69
N GLN A 98 -14.67 65.29 -13.75
CA GLN A 98 -15.21 63.98 -13.36
C GLN A 98 -14.72 62.88 -14.30
N ALA A 99 -14.77 63.09 -15.63
CA ALA A 99 -14.27 62.13 -16.60
C ALA A 99 -12.76 61.84 -16.44
N ILE A 100 -11.96 62.85 -16.06
CA ILE A 100 -10.54 62.68 -15.74
C ILE A 100 -10.38 61.81 -14.48
N LYS A 101 -11.17 62.07 -13.42
CA LYS A 101 -11.14 61.26 -12.19
C LYS A 101 -11.54 59.82 -12.47
N ASP A 102 -12.63 59.60 -13.20
CA ASP A 102 -13.11 58.27 -13.55
C ASP A 102 -12.07 57.52 -14.38
N LYS A 103 -11.43 58.18 -15.36
CA LYS A 103 -10.37 57.58 -16.18
C LYS A 103 -9.11 57.28 -15.37
N ALA A 104 -8.75 58.11 -14.39
CA ALA A 104 -7.64 57.85 -13.48
C ALA A 104 -7.91 56.61 -12.62
N GLN A 105 -9.11 56.50 -12.04
CA GLN A 105 -9.53 55.32 -11.28
C GLN A 105 -9.54 54.06 -12.14
N LEU A 106 -10.03 54.14 -13.38
CA LEU A 106 -10.06 53.00 -14.30
C LEU A 106 -8.65 52.58 -14.73
N SER A 107 -7.74 53.53 -14.91
CA SER A 107 -6.32 53.27 -15.17
C SER A 107 -5.64 52.59 -13.98
N GLU A 108 -5.95 53.02 -12.75
CA GLU A 108 -5.40 52.42 -11.53
C GLU A 108 -5.93 50.99 -11.33
N ALA A 109 -7.23 50.77 -11.54
CA ALA A 109 -7.84 49.44 -11.50
C ALA A 109 -7.25 48.49 -12.56
N LEU A 110 -7.01 49.00 -13.77
CA LEU A 110 -6.37 48.23 -14.84
C LEU A 110 -4.92 47.88 -14.49
N ALA A 111 -4.15 48.83 -13.93
CA ALA A 111 -2.79 48.58 -13.49
C ALA A 111 -2.74 47.50 -12.37
N ALA A 112 -3.67 47.57 -11.42
CA ALA A 112 -3.81 46.55 -10.37
C ALA A 112 -4.16 45.17 -10.93
N GLN A 113 -5.09 45.08 -11.90
CA GLN A 113 -5.43 43.83 -12.58
C GLN A 113 -4.26 43.25 -13.37
N LEU A 114 -3.50 44.09 -14.09
CA LEU A 114 -2.32 43.65 -14.83
C LEU A 114 -1.23 43.11 -13.89
N SER A 115 -1.00 43.79 -12.76
CA SER A 115 -0.05 43.33 -11.74
C SER A 115 -0.48 41.98 -11.14
N ALA A 116 -1.75 41.83 -10.77
CA ALA A 116 -2.28 40.58 -10.23
C ALA A 116 -2.22 39.43 -11.26
N GLY A 117 -2.52 39.72 -12.53
CA GLY A 117 -2.40 38.78 -13.63
C GLY A 117 -0.96 38.32 -13.86
N ALA A 118 0.01 39.24 -13.81
CA ALA A 118 1.42 38.93 -13.93
C ALA A 118 1.93 38.05 -12.77
N GLU A 119 1.51 38.33 -11.53
CA GLU A 119 1.84 37.50 -10.38
C GLU A 119 1.22 36.09 -10.46
N ALA A 120 -0.05 36.00 -10.90
CA ALA A 120 -0.72 34.72 -11.09
C ALA A 120 -0.03 33.89 -12.18
N ALA A 121 0.36 34.52 -13.31
CA ALA A 121 1.10 33.87 -14.38
C ALA A 121 2.46 33.36 -13.89
N LYS A 122 3.18 34.16 -13.10
CA LYS A 122 4.47 33.77 -12.51
C LYS A 122 4.31 32.55 -11.58
N LYS A 123 3.35 32.58 -10.66
CA LYS A 123 3.07 31.45 -9.76
C LYS A 123 2.69 30.18 -10.52
N SER A 124 1.91 30.31 -11.60
CA SER A 124 1.54 29.19 -12.47
C SER A 124 2.75 28.59 -13.19
N SER A 125 3.65 29.44 -13.69
CA SER A 125 4.91 29.01 -14.31
C SER A 125 5.82 28.28 -13.32
N GLU A 126 5.97 28.79 -12.09
CA GLU A 126 6.76 28.16 -11.04
C GLU A 126 6.17 26.80 -10.62
N ALA A 127 4.85 26.71 -10.48
CA ALA A 127 4.16 25.45 -10.19
C ALA A 127 4.35 24.42 -11.31
N THR A 128 4.29 24.84 -12.57
CA THR A 128 4.50 23.97 -13.73
C THR A 128 5.93 23.41 -13.74
N ALA A 129 6.94 24.25 -13.55
CA ALA A 129 8.34 23.82 -13.47
C ALA A 129 8.60 22.85 -12.31
N HIS A 130 7.96 23.07 -11.15
CA HIS A 130 8.03 22.13 -10.03
C HIS A 130 7.40 20.78 -10.38
N LEU A 131 6.22 20.77 -11.01
CA LEU A 131 5.54 19.53 -11.40
C LEU A 131 6.36 18.75 -12.43
N GLU A 132 6.94 19.42 -13.43
CA GLU A 132 7.83 18.81 -14.42
C GLU A 132 9.04 18.14 -13.77
N THR A 133 9.68 18.84 -12.82
CA THR A 133 10.81 18.29 -12.05
C THR A 133 10.39 17.06 -11.22
N THR A 134 9.19 17.09 -10.67
CA THR A 134 8.65 15.97 -9.86
C THR A 134 8.36 14.76 -10.75
N ILE A 135 7.75 14.98 -11.91
CA ILE A 135 7.46 13.93 -12.89
C ILE A 135 8.76 13.28 -13.37
N GLU A 136 9.78 14.09 -13.69
CA GLU A 136 11.09 13.58 -14.13
C GLU A 136 11.77 12.75 -13.03
N ASN A 137 11.74 13.20 -11.78
CA ASN A 137 12.26 12.42 -10.65
C ASN A 137 11.49 11.10 -10.45
N GLN A 138 10.17 11.11 -10.57
CA GLN A 138 9.35 9.91 -10.49
C GLN A 138 9.64 8.93 -11.63
N ARG A 139 9.83 9.42 -12.86
CA ARG A 139 10.24 8.59 -14.01
C ARG A 139 11.56 7.87 -13.76
N ARG A 140 12.57 8.59 -13.24
CA ARG A 140 13.87 7.98 -12.87
C ARG A 140 13.73 6.93 -11.77
N GLN A 141 12.86 7.16 -10.79
CA GLN A 141 12.59 6.17 -9.74
C GLN A 141 11.93 4.91 -10.30
N ILE A 142 11.00 5.06 -11.24
CA ILE A 142 10.34 3.94 -11.93
C ILE A 142 11.36 3.14 -12.73
N GLU A 143 12.17 3.78 -13.58
CA GLU A 143 13.23 3.09 -14.35
C GLU A 143 14.20 2.33 -13.45
N ASN A 144 14.63 2.94 -12.33
CA ASN A 144 15.51 2.27 -11.37
C ASN A 144 14.82 1.06 -10.72
N ALA A 145 13.53 1.18 -10.37
CA ALA A 145 12.77 0.07 -9.81
C ALA A 145 12.58 -1.07 -10.83
N GLU A 146 12.33 -0.76 -12.10
CA GLU A 146 12.23 -1.74 -13.18
C GLU A 146 13.56 -2.46 -13.43
N HIS A 147 14.68 -1.74 -13.37
CA HIS A 147 16.01 -2.33 -13.47
C HIS A 147 16.29 -3.29 -12.31
N LYS A 148 16.00 -2.87 -11.07
CA LYS A 148 16.11 -3.74 -9.88
C LYS A 148 15.22 -4.97 -9.99
N LEU A 149 13.99 -4.82 -10.47
CA LEU A 149 13.06 -5.93 -10.66
C LEU A 149 13.60 -6.94 -11.69
N THR A 150 14.25 -6.46 -12.75
CA THR A 150 14.86 -7.31 -13.76
C THR A 150 16.02 -8.14 -13.18
N ILE A 151 16.89 -7.51 -12.39
CA ILE A 151 17.98 -8.20 -11.67
C ILE A 151 17.40 -9.28 -10.74
N VAL A 152 16.44 -8.91 -9.88
CA VAL A 152 15.84 -9.86 -8.92
C VAL A 152 15.14 -11.03 -9.62
N LYS A 153 14.49 -10.80 -10.76
CA LYS A 153 13.92 -11.88 -11.57
C LYS A 153 15.00 -12.81 -12.11
N GLY A 154 16.10 -12.25 -12.61
CA GLY A 154 17.27 -13.02 -13.06
C GLY A 154 17.86 -13.89 -11.95
N ASP A 155 18.10 -13.30 -10.77
CA ASP A 155 18.62 -14.02 -9.61
C ASP A 155 17.67 -15.15 -9.17
N ARG A 156 16.37 -14.87 -9.09
CA ARG A 156 15.34 -15.88 -8.75
C ARG A 156 15.38 -17.06 -9.73
N ASP A 157 15.45 -16.77 -11.02
CA ASP A 157 15.43 -17.81 -12.06
C ASP A 157 16.73 -18.62 -12.04
N TRP A 158 17.87 -17.98 -11.75
CA TRP A 158 19.14 -18.65 -11.51
C TRP A 158 19.10 -19.58 -10.29
N TYR A 159 18.64 -19.10 -9.13
CA TYR A 159 18.50 -19.93 -7.92
C TYR A 159 17.53 -21.10 -8.14
N ARG A 160 16.45 -20.90 -8.89
CA ARG A 160 15.50 -21.97 -9.23
C ARG A 160 16.18 -23.04 -10.09
N ALA A 161 17.00 -22.64 -11.07
CA ALA A 161 17.74 -23.57 -11.93
C ALA A 161 18.79 -24.36 -11.13
N GLU A 162 19.58 -23.67 -10.29
CA GLU A 162 20.59 -24.30 -9.43
C GLU A 162 19.95 -25.31 -8.46
N HIS A 163 18.87 -24.92 -7.78
CA HIS A 163 18.15 -25.82 -6.89
C HIS A 163 17.57 -27.04 -7.63
N GLY A 164 17.08 -26.85 -8.86
CA GLY A 164 16.65 -27.95 -9.73
C GLY A 164 17.77 -28.96 -10.01
N GLN A 165 18.95 -28.46 -10.39
CA GLN A 165 20.12 -29.30 -10.65
C GLN A 165 20.61 -30.04 -9.39
N MET A 166 20.60 -29.38 -8.23
CA MET A 166 20.97 -30.02 -6.96
C MET A 166 20.02 -31.16 -6.60
N LEU A 167 18.71 -30.97 -6.77
CA LEU A 167 17.72 -32.03 -6.52
C LEU A 167 17.89 -33.20 -7.49
N GLU A 168 18.11 -32.92 -8.77
CA GLU A 168 18.36 -33.95 -9.78
C GLU A 168 19.63 -34.75 -9.46
N ALA A 169 20.74 -34.08 -9.15
CA ALA A 169 22.00 -34.72 -8.76
C ALA A 169 21.83 -35.60 -7.51
N ARG A 170 21.10 -35.13 -6.49
CA ARG A 170 20.77 -35.93 -5.30
C ARG A 170 19.96 -37.17 -5.67
N ASN A 171 18.93 -37.01 -6.51
CA ASN A 171 18.06 -38.12 -6.90
C ASN A 171 18.82 -39.17 -7.71
N ILE A 172 19.72 -38.76 -8.61
CA ILE A 172 20.61 -39.66 -9.35
C ILE A 172 21.49 -40.42 -8.37
N GLN A 173 22.19 -39.71 -7.46
CA GLN A 173 23.05 -40.35 -6.47
C GLN A 173 22.30 -41.36 -5.57
N HIS A 174 21.07 -41.04 -5.18
CA HIS A 174 20.25 -41.96 -4.39
C HIS A 174 19.80 -43.17 -5.21
N THR A 175 19.45 -42.98 -6.48
CA THR A 175 19.06 -44.06 -7.39
C THR A 175 20.24 -44.99 -7.66
N ASP A 176 21.43 -44.46 -7.88
CA ASP A 176 22.65 -45.23 -8.14
C ASP A 176 23.09 -46.04 -6.91
N ARG A 177 22.87 -45.52 -5.70
CA ARG A 177 23.23 -46.19 -4.44
C ARG A 177 22.16 -47.13 -3.90
N ALA A 178 20.91 -47.03 -4.38
CA ALA A 178 19.82 -47.88 -3.91
C ALA A 178 20.10 -49.40 -4.08
N PRO A 179 20.67 -49.88 -5.20
CA PRO A 179 21.05 -51.29 -5.34
C PRO A 179 22.07 -51.76 -4.31
N GLU A 180 23.09 -50.94 -4.02
CA GLU A 180 24.13 -51.24 -3.03
C GLU A 180 23.54 -51.28 -1.61
N ILE A 181 22.72 -50.29 -1.25
CA ILE A 181 22.02 -50.25 0.04
C ILE A 181 21.10 -51.47 0.21
N ASN A 182 20.33 -51.81 -0.82
CA ASN A 182 19.47 -52.99 -0.79
C ASN A 182 20.27 -54.29 -0.67
N HIS A 183 21.42 -54.38 -1.36
CA HIS A 183 22.32 -55.53 -1.25
C HIS A 183 22.87 -55.67 0.17
N LEU A 184 23.36 -54.59 0.77
CA LEU A 184 23.89 -54.58 2.13
C LEU A 184 22.81 -54.93 3.17
N ASN A 185 21.61 -54.37 3.05
CA ASN A 185 20.49 -54.71 3.92
C ASN A 185 20.13 -56.19 3.82
N ASN A 186 20.02 -56.74 2.62
CA ASN A 186 19.77 -58.16 2.43
C ASN A 186 20.89 -59.03 3.02
N LYS A 187 22.15 -58.61 2.89
CA LYS A 187 23.30 -59.31 3.46
C LYS A 187 23.28 -59.29 4.99
N ILE A 188 22.95 -58.16 5.61
CA ILE A 188 22.82 -58.03 7.06
C ILE A 188 21.70 -58.94 7.58
N THR A 189 20.53 -58.95 6.92
CA THR A 189 19.41 -59.83 7.29
C THR A 189 19.81 -61.30 7.21
N ARG A 190 20.49 -61.72 6.13
CA ARG A 190 20.99 -63.10 5.98
C ARG A 190 21.99 -63.48 7.08
N LEU A 191 23.00 -62.65 7.30
CA LEU A 191 24.00 -62.91 8.34
C LEU A 191 23.38 -62.96 9.75
N THR A 192 22.39 -62.12 10.02
CA THR A 192 21.67 -62.15 11.30
C THR A 192 20.93 -63.47 11.48
N GLN A 193 20.26 -63.96 10.42
CA GLN A 193 19.59 -65.26 10.44
C GLN A 193 20.58 -66.41 10.60
N ASP A 194 21.72 -66.38 9.90
CA ASP A 194 22.75 -67.41 9.99
C ASP A 194 23.31 -67.50 11.42
N VAL A 195 23.58 -66.36 12.05
CA VAL A 195 24.05 -66.31 13.45
C VAL A 195 23.01 -66.90 14.41
N GLN A 196 21.72 -66.59 14.20
CA GLN A 196 20.65 -67.18 15.02
C GLN A 196 20.58 -68.70 14.83
N ASN A 197 20.62 -69.19 13.59
CA ASN A 197 20.59 -70.61 13.27
C ASN A 197 21.79 -71.35 13.89
N ILE A 198 23.00 -70.79 13.79
CA ILE A 198 24.21 -71.37 14.39
C ILE A 198 24.09 -71.44 15.92
N LYS A 199 23.56 -70.37 16.55
CA LYS A 199 23.36 -70.33 18.00
C LYS A 199 22.35 -71.39 18.46
N GLU A 200 21.28 -71.58 17.71
CA GLU A 200 20.27 -72.60 17.99
C GLU A 200 20.82 -74.03 17.80
N ASP A 201 21.46 -74.30 16.67
CA ASP A 201 22.08 -75.60 16.39
C ASP A 201 23.16 -75.96 17.41
N SER A 202 24.00 -74.99 17.79
CA SER A 202 25.01 -75.17 18.84
C SER A 202 24.37 -75.49 20.20
N ARG A 203 23.31 -74.77 20.58
CA ARG A 203 22.59 -75.02 21.84
C ARG A 203 21.98 -76.43 21.86
N ASN A 204 21.37 -76.85 20.75
CA ASN A 204 20.78 -78.18 20.62
C ASN A 204 21.85 -79.28 20.71
N LYS A 205 22.99 -79.13 20.01
CA LYS A 205 24.12 -80.07 20.10
C LYS A 205 24.67 -80.19 21.52
N VAL A 206 24.81 -79.06 22.22
CA VAL A 206 25.25 -79.06 23.63
C VAL A 206 24.24 -79.79 24.53
N GLN A 207 22.93 -79.60 24.32
CA GLN A 207 21.90 -80.32 25.07
C GLN A 207 21.95 -81.83 24.81
N VAL A 208 22.14 -82.25 23.55
CA VAL A 208 22.29 -83.68 23.20
C VAL A 208 23.53 -84.27 23.87
N LEU A 209 24.66 -83.57 23.87
CA LEU A 209 25.87 -84.01 24.54
C LEU A 209 25.68 -84.17 26.05
N LYS A 210 25.01 -83.22 26.71
CA LYS A 210 24.68 -83.31 28.15
C LYS A 210 23.88 -84.57 28.47
N ARG A 211 22.88 -84.89 27.65
CA ARG A 211 22.09 -86.12 27.80
C ARG A 211 22.95 -87.37 27.61
N TYR A 212 23.79 -87.38 26.57
CA TYR A 212 24.68 -88.51 26.32
C TYR A 212 25.67 -88.75 27.47
N ILE A 213 26.24 -87.70 28.03
CA ILE A 213 27.14 -87.78 29.19
C ILE A 213 26.39 -88.39 30.39
N ALA A 214 25.16 -87.96 30.67
CA ALA A 214 24.34 -88.54 31.73
C ALA A 214 24.15 -90.05 31.56
N VAL A 215 23.80 -90.50 30.35
CA VAL A 215 23.67 -91.94 30.04
C VAL A 215 24.98 -92.68 30.25
N GLN A 216 26.11 -92.12 29.85
CA GLN A 216 27.42 -92.77 30.02
C GLN A 216 27.83 -92.88 31.49
N VAL A 217 27.49 -91.90 32.35
CA VAL A 217 27.73 -92.01 33.80
C VAL A 217 26.97 -93.23 34.36
N VAL A 218 25.69 -93.39 33.98
CA VAL A 218 24.88 -94.54 34.42
C VAL A 218 25.45 -95.87 33.92
N ASN A 219 25.90 -95.93 32.66
CA ASN A 219 26.56 -97.13 32.13
C ASN A 219 27.85 -97.47 32.89
N LEU A 220 28.65 -96.46 33.27
CA LEU A 220 29.89 -96.66 34.03
C LEU A 220 29.63 -97.15 35.46
N ASP A 221 28.53 -96.73 36.08
CA ASP A 221 28.11 -97.21 37.41
C ASP A 221 27.81 -98.71 37.43
N LEU A 222 27.34 -99.21 36.30
CA LEU A 222 26.87 -100.57 36.15
C LEU A 222 27.82 -101.44 35.35
N PHE A 223 29.01 -100.92 35.05
CA PHE A 223 30.02 -101.60 34.24
C PHE A 223 30.37 -102.99 34.76
N HIS A 224 30.32 -103.20 36.08
CA HIS A 224 30.64 -104.48 36.72
C HIS A 224 29.41 -105.36 37.01
N ASN A 225 28.21 -104.88 36.73
CA ASN A 225 26.97 -105.58 37.02
C ASN A 225 26.49 -106.33 35.77
N HIS A 226 26.08 -107.58 35.96
CA HIS A 226 25.54 -108.37 34.87
C HIS A 226 24.07 -108.03 34.67
N ILE A 227 23.83 -107.05 33.80
CA ILE A 227 22.51 -106.81 33.24
C ILE A 227 22.19 -108.00 32.32
N TYR A 228 20.95 -108.51 32.35
CA TYR A 228 20.45 -109.67 31.59
C TYR A 228 20.89 -109.66 30.11
N THR A 229 20.61 -110.74 29.35
CA THR A 229 20.95 -110.95 27.91
C THR A 229 20.53 -109.86 26.89
N CYS A 230 20.14 -108.67 27.33
CA CYS A 230 20.07 -107.47 26.54
C CYS A 230 21.47 -107.13 25.97
N ARG A 231 21.55 -106.81 24.67
CA ARG A 231 22.80 -106.36 24.05
C ARG A 231 23.11 -104.95 24.54
N HIS A 232 23.76 -104.84 25.68
CA HIS A 232 24.49 -103.62 26.04
C HIS A 232 25.72 -103.54 25.13
N HIS A 233 26.08 -102.33 24.70
CA HIS A 233 27.31 -102.15 23.93
C HIS A 233 28.46 -102.77 24.71
N ASP A 234 29.10 -103.78 24.12
CA ASP A 234 30.30 -104.38 24.68
C ASP A 234 31.43 -103.35 24.61
N VAL A 235 31.57 -102.59 25.69
CA VAL A 235 32.62 -101.59 25.86
C VAL A 235 33.97 -102.23 26.19
N SER A 236 34.06 -103.56 26.30
CA SER A 236 35.36 -104.24 26.46
C SER A 236 36.30 -103.98 25.27
N ASN A 237 35.74 -103.60 24.12
CA ASN A 237 36.46 -103.26 22.89
C ASN A 237 36.63 -101.73 22.67
N THR A 238 36.37 -100.90 23.69
CA THR A 238 36.85 -99.51 23.62
C THR A 238 38.37 -99.52 23.54
N TYR A 239 38.91 -98.83 22.53
CA TYR A 239 40.31 -98.88 22.12
C TYR A 239 41.24 -98.59 23.30
N TYR A 240 41.83 -99.62 23.89
CA TYR A 240 42.93 -99.48 24.85
C TYR A 240 44.17 -99.11 24.06
N ASP A 241 44.40 -97.81 23.89
CA ASP A 241 45.70 -97.33 23.45
C ASP A 241 46.73 -97.81 24.48
N ARG A 242 47.78 -98.50 24.04
CA ARG A 242 48.70 -99.28 24.90
C ARG A 242 49.59 -98.44 25.82
N ILE A 243 49.22 -97.18 26.06
CA ILE A 243 49.89 -96.22 26.94
C ILE A 243 48.87 -95.70 27.97
N VAL A 244 48.23 -96.60 28.71
CA VAL A 244 47.46 -96.24 29.91
C VAL A 244 48.23 -96.71 31.13
N THR A 245 48.96 -95.80 31.79
CA THR A 245 49.77 -96.12 32.97
C THR A 245 48.94 -96.32 34.24
N ARG A 246 47.63 -96.03 34.22
CA ARG A 246 46.68 -96.27 35.33
C ARG A 246 45.27 -96.52 34.77
N VAL A 247 44.76 -97.75 34.87
CA VAL A 247 43.34 -98.03 34.59
C VAL A 247 42.52 -97.45 35.74
N LYS A 248 41.82 -96.33 35.51
CA LYS A 248 40.86 -95.79 36.49
C LYS A 248 39.69 -96.78 36.61
N LYS A 249 39.27 -97.08 37.83
CA LYS A 249 38.09 -97.92 38.06
C LYS A 249 36.83 -97.20 37.52
N PRO A 250 35.90 -97.88 36.83
CA PRO A 250 34.71 -97.26 36.22
C PRO A 250 33.92 -96.36 37.16
N HIS A 251 33.69 -96.78 38.42
CA HIS A 251 32.99 -95.96 39.42
C HIS A 251 33.72 -94.67 39.78
N VAL A 252 35.06 -94.63 39.71
CA VAL A 252 35.85 -93.41 39.95
C VAL A 252 35.65 -92.44 38.79
N ALA A 253 35.65 -92.93 37.55
CA ALA A 253 35.39 -92.11 36.36
C ALA A 253 33.95 -91.57 36.37
N ALA A 254 32.96 -92.42 36.70
CA ALA A 254 31.56 -92.01 36.82
C ALA A 254 31.38 -90.91 37.88
N ASN A 255 32.04 -91.04 39.04
CA ASN A 255 31.99 -90.03 40.11
C ASN A 255 32.66 -88.70 39.73
N GLU A 256 33.80 -88.75 39.03
CA GLU A 256 34.47 -87.54 38.52
C GLU A 256 33.57 -86.80 37.52
N ILE A 257 33.07 -87.51 36.51
CA ILE A 257 32.17 -86.93 35.50
C ILE A 257 30.90 -86.41 36.17
N PHE A 258 30.27 -87.18 37.05
CA PHE A 258 29.08 -86.73 37.77
C PHE A 258 29.34 -85.44 38.55
N ARG A 259 30.45 -85.35 39.30
CA ARG A 259 30.79 -84.17 40.09
C ARG A 259 30.93 -82.92 39.22
N ASP A 260 31.48 -83.07 38.02
CA ASP A 260 31.71 -81.95 37.10
C ASP A 260 30.38 -81.46 36.47
N TRP A 261 29.37 -82.34 36.35
CA TRP A 261 28.11 -82.06 35.68
C TRP A 261 26.89 -81.93 36.60
N LYS A 262 27.00 -82.26 37.90
CA LYS A 262 25.87 -82.27 38.85
C LYS A 262 25.14 -80.93 39.04
N GLY A 263 25.76 -79.82 38.64
CA GLY A 263 25.15 -78.48 38.68
C GLY A 263 24.32 -78.14 37.44
N ASP A 264 24.26 -79.03 36.44
CA ASP A 264 23.51 -78.82 35.20
C ASP A 264 22.16 -79.53 35.23
N ASP A 265 21.06 -78.76 35.14
CA ASP A 265 19.69 -79.29 35.26
C ASP A 265 19.34 -80.32 34.17
N VAL A 266 19.84 -80.14 32.95
CA VAL A 266 19.57 -81.05 31.83
C VAL A 266 20.28 -82.37 32.05
N PHE A 267 21.54 -82.32 32.48
CA PHE A 267 22.29 -83.50 32.89
C PHE A 267 21.58 -84.24 34.03
N MET A 268 21.20 -83.53 35.10
CA MET A 268 20.58 -84.15 36.28
C MET A 268 19.23 -84.80 35.98
N THR A 269 18.43 -84.17 35.12
CA THR A 269 17.14 -84.72 34.66
C THR A 269 17.34 -86.00 33.84
N GLU A 270 18.27 -85.99 32.88
CA GLU A 270 18.55 -87.19 32.07
C GLU A 270 19.19 -88.31 32.91
N TYR A 271 20.06 -87.93 33.86
CA TYR A 271 20.75 -88.87 34.74
C TYR A 271 19.74 -89.65 35.61
N SER A 272 18.79 -88.97 36.23
CA SER A 272 17.75 -89.64 37.03
C SER A 272 16.78 -90.44 36.15
N ALA A 273 16.37 -89.90 35.00
CA ALA A 273 15.47 -90.57 34.06
C ALA A 273 16.10 -91.86 33.49
N THR A 274 17.38 -91.82 33.11
CA THR A 274 18.09 -92.99 32.57
C THR A 274 18.18 -94.11 33.62
N ARG A 275 18.43 -93.74 34.88
CA ARG A 275 18.45 -94.68 36.00
C ARG A 275 17.09 -95.32 36.25
N GLN A 276 16.01 -94.55 36.24
CA GLN A 276 14.65 -95.09 36.35
C GLN A 276 14.32 -96.01 35.17
N ALA A 277 14.61 -95.58 33.93
CA ALA A 277 14.36 -96.37 32.73
C ALA A 277 15.10 -97.71 32.74
N LEU A 278 16.31 -97.74 33.33
CA LEU A 278 17.04 -98.97 33.53
C LEU A 278 16.35 -99.89 34.55
N LEU A 279 15.89 -99.36 35.68
CA LEU A 279 15.15 -100.15 36.66
C LEU A 279 13.89 -100.75 36.06
N ASP A 280 13.16 -99.95 35.28
CA ASP A 280 11.97 -100.40 34.54
C ASP A 280 12.34 -101.50 33.53
N HIS A 281 13.48 -101.37 32.85
CA HIS A 281 13.99 -102.38 31.93
C HIS A 281 14.32 -103.72 32.62
N HIS A 282 15.01 -103.69 33.76
CA HIS A 282 15.29 -104.91 34.55
C HIS A 282 14.00 -105.55 35.04
N ARG A 283 13.07 -104.74 35.52
CA ARG A 283 11.76 -105.22 35.98
C ARG A 283 10.96 -105.89 34.88
N ALA A 284 10.96 -105.34 33.67
CA ALA A 284 10.33 -105.97 32.51
C ALA A 284 10.94 -107.35 32.20
N HIS A 285 12.25 -107.54 32.42
CA HIS A 285 12.89 -108.85 32.30
C HIS A 285 12.46 -109.84 33.39
N GLU A 286 12.32 -109.38 34.63
CA GLU A 286 11.80 -110.20 35.75
C GLU A 286 10.37 -110.66 35.49
N GLN A 287 9.49 -109.74 35.07
CA GLN A 287 8.10 -110.05 34.73
C GLN A 287 7.99 -111.05 33.57
N ALA A 288 8.94 -111.00 32.62
CA ALA A 288 9.02 -111.93 31.50
C ALA A 288 9.65 -113.29 31.86
N GLY A 289 9.98 -113.54 33.14
CA GLY A 289 10.56 -114.81 33.60
C GLY A 289 12.00 -115.05 33.15
N LYS A 290 12.74 -114.00 32.75
CA LYS A 290 14.15 -114.12 32.38
C LYS A 290 15.03 -114.06 33.63
N THR A 291 15.82 -115.10 33.89
CA THR A 291 16.56 -115.26 35.18
C THR A 291 18.09 -115.16 35.07
N ARG A 292 18.64 -114.69 33.94
CA ARG A 292 20.09 -114.67 33.67
C ARG A 292 20.77 -113.30 33.92
N GLY A 293 20.48 -112.63 35.02
CA GLY A 293 21.01 -111.28 35.35
C GLY A 293 20.55 -110.78 36.71
N GLU A 294 21.02 -109.60 37.11
CA GLU A 294 20.69 -108.97 38.40
C GLU A 294 19.24 -108.47 38.47
N TYR A 295 18.57 -108.78 39.58
CA TYR A 295 17.22 -108.30 39.86
C TYR A 295 17.16 -106.76 39.94
N SER A 296 16.05 -106.18 39.52
CA SER A 296 15.73 -104.75 39.57
C SER A 296 15.92 -104.16 40.97
N SER A 297 15.65 -104.93 42.02
CA SER A 297 15.92 -104.56 43.41
C SER A 297 17.43 -104.43 43.70
N CYS A 298 18.25 -105.37 43.24
CA CYS A 298 19.71 -105.31 43.39
C CYS A 298 20.30 -104.10 42.64
N VAL A 299 19.84 -103.86 41.41
CA VAL A 299 20.27 -102.70 40.63
C VAL A 299 19.84 -101.39 41.31
N LYS A 300 18.62 -101.34 41.87
CA LYS A 300 18.14 -100.18 42.64
C LYS A 300 19.06 -99.88 43.82
N ASP A 301 19.45 -100.89 44.59
CA ASP A 301 20.34 -100.70 45.74
C ASP A 301 21.71 -100.15 45.31
N ILE A 302 22.26 -100.65 44.20
CA ILE A 302 23.53 -100.14 43.63
C ILE A 302 23.40 -98.68 43.21
N LEU A 303 22.32 -98.33 42.49
CA LEU A 303 22.09 -96.96 42.03
C LEU A 303 21.91 -96.01 43.22
N VAL A 304 21.07 -96.37 44.19
CA VAL A 304 20.83 -95.59 45.42
C VAL A 304 22.14 -95.39 46.20
N HIS A 305 22.94 -96.45 46.36
CA HIS A 305 24.23 -96.35 47.04
C HIS A 305 25.19 -95.40 46.30
N GLY A 306 25.25 -95.49 44.97
CA GLY A 306 26.04 -94.59 44.13
C GLY A 306 25.59 -93.12 44.25
N ASP A 307 24.28 -92.87 44.31
CA ASP A 307 23.71 -91.53 44.48
C ASP A 307 24.01 -90.94 45.85
N GLN A 308 23.84 -91.74 46.90
CA GLN A 308 24.20 -91.35 48.26
C GLN A 308 25.67 -90.97 48.36
N HIS A 309 26.57 -91.75 47.73
CA HIS A 309 27.98 -91.41 47.63
C HIS A 309 28.27 -90.10 46.88
N ARG A 310 27.38 -89.71 45.96
CA ARG A 310 27.46 -88.45 45.20
C ARG A 310 26.77 -87.27 45.90
N GLY A 311 26.12 -87.52 47.04
CA GLY A 311 25.39 -86.52 47.80
C GLY A 311 24.06 -86.11 47.14
N VAL A 312 23.47 -87.00 46.35
CA VAL A 312 22.14 -86.82 45.74
C VAL A 312 21.21 -87.94 46.18
N SER A 313 19.91 -87.69 46.17
CA SER A 313 18.89 -88.67 46.53
C SER A 313 17.78 -88.61 45.49
N PHE A 314 17.44 -89.76 44.94
CA PHE A 314 16.34 -89.92 43.99
C PHE A 314 15.40 -91.01 44.50
N ASP A 315 14.10 -90.74 44.41
CA ASP A 315 13.07 -91.70 44.77
C ASP A 315 12.78 -92.59 43.55
N TYR A 316 13.53 -93.68 43.41
CA TYR A 316 13.29 -94.68 42.38
C TYR A 316 12.09 -95.55 42.73
N THR A 317 11.10 -95.63 41.84
CA THR A 317 9.91 -96.48 42.04
C THR A 317 10.08 -97.83 41.37
N LEU A 318 9.48 -98.87 41.97
CA LEU A 318 9.39 -100.23 41.43
C LEU A 318 7.91 -100.65 41.49
N ASP A 319 7.03 -99.84 40.91
CA ASP A 319 5.55 -99.95 41.09
C ASP A 319 4.91 -101.04 40.27
#